data_AF-A0AAW8JCD5-F1
#
_entry.id   AF-A0AAW8JCD5-F1
#
_cell.length_a   1.000
_cell.length_b   1.000
_cell.length_c   1.000
_cell.angle_alpha   90.00
_cell.angle_beta   90.00
_cell.angle_gamma   90.00
#
_symmetry.space_group_name_H-M   'P 1'
#
loop_
_entity.id
_entity.type
_entity.pdbx_description
1 polymer ?
#
loop_
_entity_poly.entity_id
_entity_poly.type
_entity_poly.pdbx_seq_one_letter_code
_entity_poly.pdbx_strand_id
1 'polypeptide(L)'
;MIESIQALLLLFFLIFTLIYTKTLKPGNGKKLFWLWASSWWLLLLGRSISWGRDYFPLIPKPFFRFISIILIANIVIFLFSKSLRQEISTKTKTTKLPFWELFLIITSYIISDSIEHNRYLSNYLVFETQFKDYLEEIYEFPIIIGLFIISFRFMKVDK
;
A
#
# COMPACT_ATOMS: atom_id res chain seq x y z
N MET A 1 3.83 16.86 -8.38
CA MET A 1 4.88 16.09 -9.11
C MET A 1 5.29 14.85 -8.34
N ILE A 2 5.48 14.96 -7.02
CA ILE A 2 5.84 13.82 -6.17
C ILE A 2 4.73 12.76 -6.11
N GLU A 3 3.45 13.14 -5.96
CA GLU A 3 2.32 12.20 -6.03
C GLU A 3 2.36 11.32 -7.28
N SER A 4 2.72 11.90 -8.43
CA SER A 4 2.82 11.17 -9.69
C SER A 4 3.97 10.15 -9.66
N ILE A 5 5.08 10.47 -8.99
CA ILE A 5 6.21 9.55 -8.80
C ILE A 5 5.79 8.40 -7.87
N GLN A 6 5.09 8.70 -6.77
CA GLN A 6 4.57 7.69 -5.85
C GLN A 6 3.56 6.77 -6.53
N ALA A 7 2.63 7.32 -7.33
CA ALA A 7 1.67 6.56 -8.10
C ALA A 7 2.37 5.64 -9.11
N LEU A 8 3.40 6.14 -9.81
CA LEU A 8 4.20 5.33 -10.74
C LEU A 8 4.94 4.20 -10.00
N LEU A 9 5.46 4.48 -8.81
CA LEU A 9 6.12 3.49 -7.96
C LEU A 9 5.14 2.40 -7.49
N LEU A 10 3.94 2.78 -7.05
CA LEU A 10 2.87 1.86 -6.66
C LEU A 10 2.40 1.00 -7.85
N LEU A 11 2.27 1.60 -9.03
CA LEU A 11 1.97 0.89 -10.27
C LEU A 11 3.07 -0.12 -10.61
N PHE A 12 4.33 0.27 -10.49
CA PHE A 12 5.46 -0.63 -10.67
C PHE A 12 5.41 -1.80 -9.69
N PHE A 13 5.14 -1.56 -8.40
CA PHE A 13 5.03 -2.63 -7.39
C PHE A 13 3.85 -3.57 -7.63
N LEU A 14 2.72 -3.04 -8.10
CA LEU A 14 1.58 -3.84 -8.54
C LEU A 14 1.98 -4.77 -9.69
N ILE A 15 2.56 -4.22 -10.76
CA ILE A 15 2.97 -4.98 -11.95
C ILE A 15 4.03 -6.02 -11.57
N PHE A 16 5.04 -5.62 -10.79
CA PHE A 16 6.09 -6.51 -10.31
C PHE A 16 5.51 -7.70 -9.52
N THR A 17 4.58 -7.44 -8.60
CA THR A 17 3.93 -8.48 -7.79
C THR A 17 3.08 -9.40 -8.66
N LEU A 18 2.37 -8.87 -9.65
CA LEU A 18 1.58 -9.67 -10.60
C LEU A 18 2.46 -10.57 -11.48
N ILE A 19 3.58 -10.05 -12.00
CA ILE A 19 4.56 -10.83 -12.76
C ILE A 19 5.12 -11.95 -11.88
N TYR A 20 5.56 -11.62 -10.67
CA TYR A 20 6.03 -12.63 -9.71
C TYR A 20 4.98 -13.72 -9.47
N THR A 21 3.72 -13.32 -9.24
CA THR A 21 2.59 -14.25 -9.01
C THR A 21 2.38 -15.20 -10.19
N LYS A 22 2.59 -14.76 -11.43
CA LYS A 22 2.49 -15.62 -12.63
C LYS A 22 3.56 -16.71 -12.65
N THR A 23 4.72 -16.48 -12.06
CA THR A 23 5.81 -17.47 -12.00
C THR A 23 5.56 -18.58 -10.97
N LEU A 24 4.61 -18.40 -10.06
CA LEU A 24 4.26 -19.38 -9.05
C LEU A 24 3.42 -20.53 -9.62
N LYS A 25 3.76 -21.76 -9.25
CA LYS A 25 3.00 -22.96 -9.64
C LYS A 25 1.53 -22.86 -9.14
N PRO A 26 0.54 -23.26 -9.97
CA PRO A 26 -0.85 -23.35 -9.54
C PRO A 26 -1.01 -24.43 -8.45
N GLY A 27 -1.75 -24.13 -7.38
CA GLY A 27 -2.08 -25.09 -6.32
C GLY A 27 -1.73 -24.67 -4.88
N ASN A 28 -0.97 -23.60 -4.67
CA ASN A 28 -0.50 -23.21 -3.32
C ASN A 28 -1.09 -21.88 -2.88
N GLY A 29 -1.48 -21.79 -1.59
CA GLY A 29 -1.98 -20.56 -0.94
C GLY A 29 -1.11 -19.33 -1.20
N LYS A 30 0.19 -19.54 -1.46
CA LYS A 30 1.13 -18.55 -2.01
C LYS A 30 0.58 -17.72 -3.17
N LYS A 31 0.00 -18.34 -4.22
CA LYS A 31 -0.49 -17.60 -5.39
C LYS A 31 -1.68 -16.71 -5.02
N LEU A 32 -2.59 -17.22 -4.18
CA LEU A 32 -3.71 -16.44 -3.65
C LEU A 32 -3.22 -15.30 -2.75
N PHE A 33 -2.20 -15.52 -1.94
CA PHE A 33 -1.56 -14.49 -1.11
C PHE A 33 -0.99 -13.36 -1.95
N TRP A 34 -0.30 -13.66 -3.04
CA TRP A 34 0.29 -12.61 -3.88
C TRP A 34 -0.73 -11.90 -4.78
N LEU A 35 -1.84 -12.54 -5.16
CA LEU A 35 -3.00 -11.86 -5.75
C LEU A 35 -3.68 -10.92 -4.74
N TRP A 36 -3.81 -11.37 -3.49
CA TRP A 36 -4.33 -10.54 -2.40
C TRP A 36 -3.42 -9.34 -2.13
N ALA A 37 -2.10 -9.55 -2.05
CA ALA A 37 -1.12 -8.47 -1.92
C ALA A 37 -1.14 -7.51 -3.12
N SER A 38 -1.34 -8.01 -4.34
CA SER A 38 -1.54 -7.17 -5.53
C SER A 38 -2.79 -6.29 -5.41
N SER A 39 -3.85 -6.80 -4.79
CA SER A 39 -5.06 -6.01 -4.54
C SER A 39 -4.81 -4.86 -3.55
N TRP A 40 -3.92 -5.05 -2.56
CA TRP A 40 -3.46 -3.96 -1.70
C TRP A 40 -2.69 -2.89 -2.46
N TRP A 41 -1.76 -3.28 -3.36
CA TRP A 41 -1.05 -2.31 -4.19
C TRP A 41 -2.00 -1.50 -5.07
N LEU A 42 -3.01 -2.15 -5.65
CA LEU A 42 -4.03 -1.47 -6.45
C LEU A 42 -4.87 -0.50 -5.60
N LEU A 43 -5.22 -0.87 -4.36
CA LEU A 43 -5.94 0.01 -3.44
C LEU A 43 -5.09 1.25 -3.07
N LEU A 44 -3.82 1.04 -2.74
CA LEU A 44 -2.90 2.14 -2.41
C LEU A 44 -2.70 3.07 -3.60
N LEU A 45 -2.51 2.51 -4.80
CA LEU A 45 -2.44 3.29 -6.05
C LEU A 45 -3.70 4.11 -6.26
N GLY A 46 -4.87 3.49 -6.12
CA GLY A 46 -6.13 4.19 -6.29
C GLY A 46 -6.31 5.31 -5.26
N ARG A 47 -5.91 5.11 -4.00
CA ARG A 47 -5.87 6.18 -2.99
C ARG A 47 -4.95 7.32 -3.42
N SER A 48 -3.73 7.04 -3.87
CA SER A 48 -2.73 8.07 -4.19
C SER A 48 -3.12 8.96 -5.38
N ILE A 49 -4.10 8.55 -6.17
CA ILE A 49 -4.62 9.34 -7.31
C ILE A 49 -6.09 9.75 -7.12
N SER A 50 -6.59 9.74 -5.88
CA SER A 50 -7.99 10.06 -5.55
C SER A 50 -9.01 9.25 -6.36
N TRP A 51 -8.70 8.00 -6.68
CA TRP A 51 -9.49 7.09 -7.53
C TRP A 51 -9.73 7.61 -8.96
N GLY A 52 -8.96 8.60 -9.40
CA GLY A 52 -9.13 9.26 -10.69
C GLY A 52 -10.04 10.50 -10.63
N ARG A 53 -10.61 10.83 -9.47
CA ARG A 53 -11.56 11.95 -9.30
C ARG A 53 -11.00 13.27 -9.80
N ASP A 54 -9.73 13.53 -9.49
CA ASP A 54 -9.10 14.81 -9.77
C ASP A 54 -8.81 14.98 -11.28
N TYR A 55 -8.76 13.88 -12.04
CA TYR A 55 -8.62 13.89 -13.51
C TYR A 55 -9.95 13.94 -14.25
N PHE A 56 -11.04 13.48 -13.64
CA PHE A 56 -12.37 13.42 -14.24
C PHE A 56 -13.41 14.20 -13.41
N PRO A 57 -13.29 15.54 -13.33
CA PRO A 57 -14.13 16.37 -12.45
C PRO A 57 -15.61 16.38 -12.83
N LEU A 58 -15.93 16.03 -14.08
CA LEU A 58 -17.30 15.96 -14.59
C LEU A 58 -18.06 14.71 -14.13
N ILE A 59 -17.36 13.68 -13.63
CA ILE A 59 -17.98 12.44 -13.20
C ILE A 59 -18.52 12.60 -11.76
N PRO A 60 -19.74 12.13 -11.45
CA PRO A 60 -20.30 12.23 -10.11
C PRO A 60 -19.44 11.57 -9.03
N LYS A 61 -19.25 12.25 -7.90
CA LYS A 61 -18.50 11.74 -6.72
C LYS A 61 -18.91 10.32 -6.27
N PRO A 62 -20.19 9.90 -6.31
CA PRO A 62 -20.59 8.53 -5.96
C PRO A 62 -19.90 7.44 -6.78
N PHE A 63 -19.53 7.72 -8.04
CA PHE A 63 -18.84 6.76 -8.90
C PHE A 63 -17.47 6.35 -8.34
N PHE A 64 -16.67 7.34 -7.93
CA PHE A 64 -15.35 7.10 -7.31
C PHE A 64 -15.46 6.38 -5.97
N ARG A 65 -16.52 6.69 -5.19
CA ARG A 65 -16.81 5.94 -3.96
C ARG A 65 -17.13 4.48 -4.27
N PHE A 66 -17.90 4.20 -5.32
CA PHE A 66 -18.21 2.84 -5.73
C PHE A 66 -16.95 2.04 -6.12
N ILE A 67 -16.01 2.67 -6.84
CA ILE A 67 -14.69 2.07 -7.14
C ILE A 67 -13.97 1.67 -5.84
N SER A 68 -13.89 2.59 -4.87
CA SER A 68 -13.23 2.31 -3.59
C SER A 68 -13.90 1.16 -2.84
N ILE A 69 -15.24 1.10 -2.82
CA ILE A 69 -16.00 0.04 -2.15
C ILE A 69 -15.71 -1.31 -2.79
N ILE A 70 -15.72 -1.40 -4.12
CA ILE A 70 -15.41 -2.65 -4.83
C ILE A 70 -14.00 -3.13 -4.52
N LEU A 71 -13.02 -2.24 -4.53
CA LEU A 71 -11.62 -2.61 -4.31
C LEU A 71 -11.37 -3.04 -2.85
N ILE A 72 -11.97 -2.34 -1.88
CA ILE A 72 -11.94 -2.76 -0.48
C ILE A 72 -12.65 -4.11 -0.30
N ALA A 73 -13.83 -4.27 -0.89
CA ALA A 73 -14.60 -5.51 -0.80
C ALA A 73 -13.80 -6.69 -1.37
N ASN A 74 -13.08 -6.51 -2.47
CA ASN A 74 -12.22 -7.54 -3.05
C ASN A 74 -11.16 -8.04 -2.04
N ILE A 75 -10.49 -7.12 -1.33
CA ILE A 75 -9.49 -7.46 -0.31
C ILE A 75 -10.14 -8.25 0.84
N VAL A 76 -11.33 -7.84 1.28
CA VAL A 76 -12.07 -8.49 2.37
C VAL A 76 -12.57 -9.87 1.96
N ILE A 77 -13.11 -10.01 0.75
CA ILE A 77 -13.64 -11.29 0.23
C ILE A 77 -12.55 -12.36 0.19
N PHE A 78 -11.34 -11.98 -0.22
CA PHE A 78 -10.19 -12.89 -0.24
C PHE A 78 -9.90 -13.51 1.13
N LEU A 79 -10.15 -12.79 2.24
CA LEU A 79 -9.91 -13.28 3.61
C LEU A 79 -10.82 -14.44 4.01
N PHE A 80 -11.97 -14.64 3.35
CA PHE A 80 -12.80 -15.82 3.61
C PHE A 80 -12.12 -17.12 3.15
N SER A 81 -11.16 -17.04 2.22
CA SER A 81 -10.38 -18.20 1.77
C SER A 81 -9.54 -18.78 2.90
N LYS A 82 -9.78 -20.06 3.23
CA LYS A 82 -8.97 -20.80 4.22
C LYS A 82 -7.50 -20.89 3.79
N SER A 83 -7.27 -21.11 2.50
CA SER A 83 -5.92 -21.22 1.92
C SER A 83 -5.13 -19.92 2.09
N LEU A 84 -5.76 -18.77 1.86
CA LEU A 84 -5.14 -17.47 2.09
C LEU A 84 -4.81 -17.26 3.57
N ARG A 85 -5.77 -17.49 4.46
CA ARG A 85 -5.57 -17.31 5.92
C ARG A 85 -4.45 -18.20 6.46
N GLN A 86 -4.35 -19.44 5.96
CA GLN A 86 -3.25 -20.33 6.29
C GLN A 86 -1.91 -19.78 5.81
N GLU A 87 -1.83 -19.29 4.57
CA GLU A 87 -0.60 -18.68 4.04
C GLU A 87 -0.19 -17.43 4.84
N ILE A 88 -1.13 -16.55 5.17
CA ILE A 88 -0.90 -15.38 6.03
C ILE A 88 -0.36 -15.83 7.40
N SER A 89 -1.00 -16.81 8.05
CA SER A 89 -0.54 -17.33 9.34
C SER A 89 0.83 -17.99 9.25
N THR A 90 1.14 -18.67 8.15
CA THR A 90 2.45 -19.29 7.96
C THR A 90 3.51 -18.21 7.84
N LYS A 91 3.34 -17.25 6.92
CA LYS A 91 4.32 -16.18 6.68
C LYS A 91 4.58 -15.32 7.92
N THR A 92 3.53 -14.99 8.68
CA THR A 92 3.66 -14.21 9.92
C THR A 92 4.40 -14.96 11.02
N LYS A 93 4.32 -16.30 11.07
CA LYS A 93 5.01 -17.12 12.07
C LYS A 93 6.43 -17.51 11.66
N THR A 94 6.66 -17.78 10.37
CA THR A 94 7.94 -18.29 9.87
C THR A 94 8.91 -17.19 9.48
N THR A 95 8.41 -16.02 9.06
CA THR A 95 9.26 -14.94 8.60
C THR A 95 9.51 -13.97 9.75
N LYS A 96 10.77 -13.77 10.11
CA LYS A 96 11.16 -12.70 11.05
C LYS A 96 10.72 -11.36 10.46
N LEU A 97 9.71 -10.76 11.05
CA LEU A 97 9.26 -9.42 10.68
C LEU A 97 10.43 -8.46 10.86
N PRO A 98 10.77 -7.69 9.83
CA PRO A 98 11.98 -6.92 9.86
C PRO A 98 11.71 -5.63 10.63
N PHE A 99 12.21 -5.62 11.87
CA PHE A 99 11.87 -4.62 12.88
C PHE A 99 12.15 -3.19 12.40
N TRP A 100 13.30 -2.96 11.76
CA TRP A 100 13.71 -1.63 11.31
C TRP A 100 12.79 -1.09 10.21
N GLU A 101 12.43 -1.92 9.23
CA GLU A 101 11.51 -1.54 8.17
C GLU A 101 10.11 -1.24 8.71
N LEU A 102 9.61 -2.05 9.64
CA LEU A 102 8.32 -1.78 10.30
C LEU A 102 8.37 -0.50 11.14
N PHE A 103 9.45 -0.30 11.89
CA PHE A 103 9.65 0.92 12.67
C PHE A 103 9.62 2.16 11.77
N LEU A 104 10.39 2.15 10.68
CA LEU A 104 10.40 3.25 9.71
C LEU A 104 9.03 3.51 9.10
N ILE A 105 8.33 2.46 8.63
CA ILE A 105 6.99 2.59 8.07
C ILE A 105 6.03 3.22 9.08
N ILE A 106 6.02 2.73 10.32
CA ILE A 106 5.12 3.21 11.38
C ILE A 106 5.45 4.66 11.74
N THR A 107 6.72 5.00 11.94
CA THR A 107 7.12 6.37 12.26
C THR A 107 6.79 7.33 11.13
N SER A 108 7.06 6.96 9.88
CA SER A 108 6.75 7.77 8.71
C SER A 108 5.24 7.94 8.52
N TYR A 109 4.45 6.89 8.78
CA TYR A 109 2.99 6.98 8.78
C TYR A 109 2.45 7.94 9.84
N ILE A 110 2.96 7.86 11.08
CA ILE A 110 2.56 8.76 12.16
C ILE A 110 2.90 10.21 11.82
N ILE A 111 4.07 10.45 11.23
CA ILE A 111 4.49 11.80 10.84
C ILE A 111 3.62 12.33 9.70
N SER A 112 3.44 11.55 8.63
CA SER A 112 2.58 11.89 7.48
C SER A 112 1.16 12.22 7.92
N ASP A 113 0.52 11.34 8.71
CA ASP A 113 -0.84 11.56 9.24
C ASP A 113 -0.94 12.79 10.17
N SER A 114 0.11 13.03 10.97
CA SER A 114 0.16 14.20 11.85
C SER A 114 0.25 15.51 11.08
N ILE A 115 1.02 15.52 9.98
CA ILE A 115 1.12 16.65 9.06
C ILE A 115 -0.24 16.87 8.39
N GLU A 116 -0.80 15.86 7.73
CA GLU A 116 -2.09 15.92 7.01
C GLU A 116 -3.19 16.57 7.88
N HIS A 117 -3.37 16.08 9.11
CA HIS A 117 -4.46 16.49 10.01
C HIS A 117 -4.13 17.67 10.94
N ASN A 118 -2.98 18.33 10.79
CA ASN A 118 -2.51 19.41 11.68
C ASN A 118 -2.57 19.03 13.18
N ARG A 119 -2.20 17.79 13.52
CA ARG A 119 -2.21 17.31 14.91
C ARG A 119 -1.04 17.92 15.70
N TYR A 120 -1.01 17.74 17.02
CA TYR A 120 0.00 18.34 17.92
C TYR A 120 1.48 18.26 17.44
N LEU A 121 1.84 17.20 16.70
CA LEU A 121 3.17 17.02 16.11
C LEU A 121 3.47 17.95 14.91
N SER A 122 2.47 18.40 14.16
CA SER A 122 2.66 19.29 13.00
C SER A 122 3.22 20.65 13.42
N ASN A 123 2.86 21.15 14.61
CA ASN A 123 3.35 22.44 15.11
C ASN A 123 4.86 22.45 15.41
N TYR A 124 5.48 21.28 15.60
CA TYR A 124 6.93 21.13 15.82
C TYR A 124 7.68 20.73 14.55
N LEU A 125 7.00 20.07 13.60
CA LEU A 125 7.61 19.52 12.38
C LEU A 125 7.46 20.45 11.16
N VAL A 126 6.38 21.24 11.10
CA VAL A 126 6.07 22.13 9.99
C VAL A 126 6.36 23.56 10.45
N PHE A 127 7.55 24.06 10.11
CA PHE A 127 7.97 25.44 10.42
C PHE A 127 7.20 26.48 9.60
N GLU A 128 6.80 26.13 8.37
CA GLU A 128 6.00 26.99 7.49
C GLU A 128 4.93 26.18 6.78
N THR A 129 3.68 26.69 6.80
CA THR A 129 2.50 26.03 6.21
C THR A 129 2.63 25.77 4.71
N GLN A 130 3.49 26.50 4.01
CA GLN A 130 3.72 26.35 2.57
C GLN A 130 4.45 25.05 2.18
N PHE A 131 5.15 24.40 3.11
CA PHE A 131 5.83 23.12 2.86
C PHE A 131 5.05 21.90 3.35
N LYS A 132 3.84 22.11 3.87
CA LYS A 132 3.03 21.07 4.51
C LYS A 132 2.78 19.89 3.57
N ASP A 133 2.20 20.16 2.40
CA ASP A 133 1.84 19.13 1.41
C ASP A 133 3.09 18.39 0.90
N TYR A 134 4.18 19.13 0.68
CA TYR A 134 5.46 18.56 0.25
C TYR A 134 6.08 17.61 1.30
N LEU A 135 6.03 17.99 2.58
CA LEU A 135 6.53 17.15 3.67
C LEU A 135 5.67 15.90 3.84
N GLU A 136 4.35 16.04 3.78
CA GLU A 136 3.41 14.92 3.83
C GLU A 136 3.75 13.87 2.75
N GLU A 137 3.88 14.30 1.50
CA GLU A 137 4.26 13.47 0.37
C GLU A 137 5.64 12.80 0.56
N ILE A 138 6.62 13.49 1.14
CA ILE A 138 7.94 12.90 1.42
C ILE A 138 7.83 11.74 2.41
N TYR A 139 7.04 11.90 3.47
CA TYR A 139 6.90 10.88 4.50
C TYR A 139 6.09 9.66 4.04
N GLU A 140 5.38 9.74 2.92
CA GLU A 140 4.75 8.56 2.33
C GLU A 140 5.73 7.65 1.57
N PHE A 141 6.86 8.16 1.07
CA PHE A 141 7.85 7.33 0.37
C PHE A 141 8.42 6.19 1.23
N PRO A 142 8.88 6.43 2.48
CA PRO A 142 9.33 5.35 3.36
C PRO A 142 8.27 4.28 3.59
N ILE A 143 6.98 4.65 3.62
CA ILE A 143 5.86 3.71 3.77
C ILE A 143 5.78 2.82 2.53
N ILE A 144 5.72 3.42 1.34
CA ILE A 144 5.59 2.72 0.06
C ILE A 144 6.80 1.79 -0.18
N ILE A 145 8.01 2.32 -0.02
CA ILE A 145 9.27 1.58 -0.21
C ILE A 145 9.42 0.49 0.85
N GLY A 146 9.14 0.80 2.12
CA GLY A 146 9.24 -0.16 3.22
C GLY A 146 8.31 -1.35 3.03
N LEU A 147 7.05 -1.10 2.66
CA LEU A 147 6.08 -2.17 2.35
C LEU A 147 6.57 -3.06 1.20
N PHE A 148 7.21 -2.46 0.19
CA PHE A 148 7.77 -3.22 -0.92
C PHE A 148 8.99 -4.05 -0.50
N ILE A 149 9.89 -3.51 0.31
CA ILE A 149 11.04 -4.24 0.85
C ILE A 149 10.57 -5.47 1.65
N ILE A 150 9.57 -5.30 2.53
CA ILE A 150 8.98 -6.40 3.30
C ILE A 150 8.38 -7.45 2.35
N SER A 151 7.60 -7.02 1.36
CA SER A 151 7.01 -7.89 0.35
C SER A 151 8.09 -8.65 -0.43
N PHE A 152 9.14 -7.97 -0.87
CA PHE A 152 10.24 -8.57 -1.61
C PHE A 152 11.02 -9.60 -0.77
N ARG A 153 11.20 -9.34 0.53
CA ARG A 153 11.77 -10.34 1.46
C ARG A 153 10.88 -11.58 1.55
N PHE A 154 9.57 -11.42 1.64
CA PHE A 154 8.64 -12.56 1.64
C PHE A 154 8.69 -13.34 0.31
N MET A 155 8.83 -12.66 -0.82
CA MET A 155 9.00 -13.31 -2.13
C MET A 155 10.30 -14.12 -2.24
N LYS A 156 11.38 -13.66 -1.61
CA LYS A 156 12.66 -14.38 -1.56
C LYS A 156 12.59 -15.66 -0.72
N VAL A 157 11.80 -15.65 0.37
CA VAL A 157 11.56 -16.85 1.19
C VAL A 157 10.66 -17.86 0.48
N ASP A 158 9.83 -17.39 -0.46
CA ASP A 158 8.90 -18.25 -1.19
C ASP A 158 9.51 -19.06 -2.33
N LYS A 159 10.65 -18.59 -2.87
CA LYS A 159 11.44 -19.28 -3.89
C LYS A 159 12.27 -20.39 -3.26
#